data_AF-A0A954FUK3-F1
#
_entry.id   AF-A0A954FUK3-F1
#
_cell.length_a   1.000
_cell.length_b   1.000
_cell.length_c   1.000
_cell.angle_alpha   90.00
_cell.angle_beta   90.00
_cell.angle_gamma   90.00
#
_symmetry.space_group_name_H-M   'P 1'
#
loop_
_entity.id
_entity.type
_entity.pdbx_description
1 polymer ?
#
loop_
_entity_poly.entity_id
_entity_poly.type
_entity_poly.pdbx_seq_one_letter_code
_entity_poly.pdbx_strand_id
1 'polypeptide(L)'
;MGKTLLFKDAGPYTFNDRLTNLEHGTDFMADWLKIPSKQKRREEDIPEPYEIVCVCGVSLSGYRRKAPFRHACQQCDEIYFILPRNSYPAPKARKKKKQIPVQQQLAELILNLPVVVKFREQRKQKQAVRQAGEAAATTTAKPKVSPFELPPPRTKLITPFRGILAGIMLIVGLTAYGIFHSRQLEQASETLKTATAAGEDLLRQGDLPAANIAYQDAFHALDVLGRTDQSANEIRQTSRELQAINAQAVSPLFEIADEAVVKIKQSDAESWKSLFDVRYAGTWMIFEASLLSLPPDPETEKPRYRLNLPVLLDEYTLYLELTSPAFLEYLDQYPGQPLIFAAQIAAFQQAADQSDTGIIELDGKTAFLWSHLDLYEKLGIQFDEFHNRNQIEGILNQQTQFLGLSK
;
A
#
# COMPACT_ATOMS: atom_id res chain seq x y z
N MET A 1 25.65 -35.55 -60.69
CA MET A 1 26.87 -34.72 -60.66
C MET A 1 27.07 -34.24 -59.23
N GLY A 2 27.81 -35.01 -58.43
CA GLY A 2 28.18 -34.68 -57.06
C GLY A 2 29.67 -34.35 -57.01
N LYS A 3 30.05 -33.29 -56.29
CA LYS A 3 31.43 -32.95 -56.01
C LYS A 3 31.63 -32.84 -54.50
N THR A 4 32.25 -33.88 -53.97
CA THR A 4 32.87 -33.99 -52.66
C THR A 4 34.15 -33.16 -52.64
N LEU A 5 34.32 -32.27 -51.66
CA LEU A 5 35.62 -31.66 -51.35
C LEU A 5 35.95 -31.86 -49.87
N LEU A 6 36.98 -32.67 -49.67
CA LEU A 6 37.72 -32.92 -48.44
C LEU A 6 38.50 -31.67 -48.02
N PHE A 7 38.47 -31.33 -46.74
CA PHE A 7 39.52 -30.49 -46.13
C PHE A 7 40.16 -31.22 -44.95
N LYS A 8 41.48 -31.03 -44.90
CA LYS A 8 42.51 -31.81 -44.22
C LYS A 8 42.83 -31.27 -42.82
N ASP A 9 43.26 -32.21 -42.01
CA ASP A 9 43.89 -32.12 -40.68
C ASP A 9 44.91 -31.00 -40.48
N ALA A 10 44.85 -30.35 -39.31
CA ALA A 10 45.99 -29.75 -38.63
C ALA A 10 45.80 -29.81 -37.11
N GLY A 11 46.53 -30.71 -36.45
CA GLY A 11 46.96 -30.56 -35.05
C GLY A 11 48.50 -30.57 -35.02
N PRO A 12 49.14 -30.70 -33.84
CA PRO A 12 48.91 -29.98 -32.59
C PRO A 12 50.17 -29.17 -32.21
N TYR A 13 50.01 -28.00 -31.59
CA TYR A 13 51.15 -27.29 -30.97
C TYR A 13 51.32 -27.73 -29.53
N THR A 14 52.52 -28.25 -29.23
CA THR A 14 53.05 -28.46 -27.89
C THR A 14 54.13 -27.42 -27.63
N PHE A 15 54.09 -26.72 -26.50
CA PHE A 15 55.28 -26.14 -25.88
C PHE A 15 55.11 -26.12 -24.36
N ASN A 16 56.10 -26.68 -23.69
CA ASN A 16 56.14 -27.03 -22.27
C ASN A 16 56.80 -25.93 -21.44
N ASP A 17 56.41 -25.90 -20.16
CA ASP A 17 57.18 -25.54 -18.96
C ASP A 17 57.80 -24.13 -18.79
N ARG A 18 57.38 -23.41 -17.74
CA ARG A 18 58.06 -23.43 -16.42
C ARG A 18 57.48 -22.41 -15.43
N LEU A 19 57.15 -22.92 -14.22
CA LEU A 19 57.37 -22.36 -12.86
C LEU A 19 56.62 -21.04 -12.52
N THR A 20 55.97 -20.82 -11.38
CA THR A 20 56.02 -21.39 -10.02
C THR A 20 54.95 -20.69 -9.17
N ASN A 21 54.60 -21.29 -8.03
CA ASN A 21 53.95 -20.69 -6.84
C ASN A 21 52.42 -20.68 -6.78
N LEU A 22 51.96 -21.82 -6.25
CA LEU A 22 50.72 -22.04 -5.51
C LEU A 22 50.78 -21.41 -4.10
N GLU A 23 49.59 -21.17 -3.57
CA GLU A 23 49.20 -20.92 -2.17
C GLU A 23 49.35 -19.48 -1.62
N HIS A 24 48.21 -18.79 -1.46
CA HIS A 24 47.59 -18.40 -0.17
C HIS A 24 46.58 -17.25 -0.39
N GLY A 25 45.30 -17.44 0.00
CA GLY A 25 44.44 -16.31 0.37
C GLY A 25 43.03 -16.19 -0.24
N THR A 26 42.25 -17.26 -0.36
CA THR A 26 40.78 -17.16 -0.49
C THR A 26 40.12 -17.91 0.66
N ASP A 27 39.79 -17.20 1.74
CA ASP A 27 39.05 -17.79 2.87
C ASP A 27 38.06 -16.77 3.45
N PHE A 28 37.12 -16.31 2.61
CA PHE A 28 36.03 -15.42 3.05
C PHE A 28 34.64 -15.79 2.52
N MET A 29 34.45 -17.02 2.03
CA MET A 29 33.14 -17.54 1.64
C MET A 29 32.99 -19.01 2.00
N ALA A 30 32.46 -19.30 3.20
CA ALA A 30 31.59 -20.47 3.51
C ALA A 30 31.33 -20.67 5.02
N ASP A 31 31.31 -19.61 5.84
CA ASP A 31 31.15 -19.77 7.30
C ASP A 31 29.73 -20.13 7.77
N TRP A 32 28.76 -20.19 6.86
CA TRP A 32 27.37 -20.64 7.14
C TRP A 32 27.11 -22.10 6.76
N LEU A 33 28.07 -22.79 6.14
CA LEU A 33 28.01 -24.21 5.77
C LEU A 33 28.72 -25.14 6.77
N LYS A 34 29.20 -24.60 7.90
CA LYS A 34 29.78 -25.41 8.99
C LYS A 34 28.70 -26.30 9.62
N ILE A 35 28.72 -27.56 9.22
CA ILE A 35 27.97 -28.67 9.80
C ILE A 35 28.15 -28.61 11.34
N PRO A 36 27.09 -28.43 12.13
CA PRO A 36 27.23 -28.35 13.58
C PRO A 36 27.80 -29.67 14.12
N SER A 37 28.76 -29.52 15.02
CA SER A 37 29.53 -30.59 15.63
C SER A 37 28.62 -31.68 16.24
N LYS A 38 29.11 -32.93 16.16
CA LYS A 38 28.43 -34.17 16.60
C LYS A 38 27.89 -34.14 18.04
N GLN A 39 28.28 -33.15 18.84
CA GLN A 39 27.90 -33.00 20.25
C GLN A 39 26.48 -32.44 20.44
N LYS A 40 25.92 -31.73 19.44
CA LYS A 40 24.53 -31.20 19.51
C LYS A 40 23.45 -32.21 19.08
N ARG A 41 23.84 -33.36 18.52
CA ARG A 41 22.92 -34.43 18.09
C ARG A 41 22.28 -35.23 19.23
N ARG A 42 22.75 -35.09 20.47
CA ARG A 42 22.25 -35.89 21.60
C ARG A 42 21.01 -35.31 22.30
N GLU A 43 20.65 -34.06 22.02
CA GLU A 43 19.52 -33.39 22.68
C GLU A 43 18.20 -33.50 21.88
N GLU A 44 18.24 -34.20 20.74
CA GLU A 44 17.17 -34.20 19.74
C GLU A 44 16.23 -35.42 19.79
N ASP A 45 16.32 -36.35 20.74
CA ASP A 45 15.41 -37.52 20.80
C ASP A 45 14.18 -37.32 21.72
N ILE A 46 13.66 -36.10 21.82
CA ILE A 46 12.34 -35.88 22.44
C ILE A 46 11.27 -36.08 21.34
N PRO A 47 10.37 -37.07 21.45
CA PRO A 47 9.37 -37.34 20.43
C PRO A 47 8.29 -36.24 20.44
N GLU A 48 8.08 -35.57 19.29
CA GLU A 48 7.04 -34.55 19.12
C GLU A 48 5.67 -35.22 18.93
N PRO A 49 4.72 -35.05 19.85
CA PRO A 49 3.37 -35.57 19.69
C PRO A 49 2.59 -34.79 18.62
N TYR A 50 1.63 -35.44 17.98
CA TYR A 50 0.60 -34.78 17.18
C TYR A 50 -0.78 -35.30 17.59
N GLU A 51 -1.78 -34.46 17.39
CA GLU A 51 -3.19 -34.77 17.58
C GLU A 51 -3.94 -34.17 16.39
N ILE A 52 -4.67 -35.00 15.66
CA ILE A 52 -5.52 -34.59 14.54
C ILE A 52 -6.91 -35.21 14.72
N VAL A 53 -7.95 -34.49 14.30
CA VAL A 53 -9.33 -34.98 14.37
C VAL A 53 -9.71 -35.53 13.01
N CYS A 54 -10.14 -36.79 12.97
CA CYS A 54 -10.62 -37.44 11.76
C CYS A 54 -12.00 -36.92 11.36
N VAL A 55 -12.40 -37.06 10.08
CA VAL A 55 -13.74 -36.69 9.58
C VAL A 55 -14.86 -37.43 10.33
N CYS A 56 -14.59 -38.66 10.79
CA CYS A 56 -15.54 -39.41 11.62
C CYS A 56 -15.63 -38.93 13.09
N GLY A 57 -14.87 -37.90 13.48
CA GLY A 57 -14.85 -37.33 14.82
C GLY A 57 -13.87 -38.00 15.80
N VAL A 58 -13.17 -39.06 15.41
CA VAL A 58 -12.18 -39.74 16.26
C VAL A 58 -10.85 -38.97 16.28
N SER A 59 -10.29 -38.75 17.46
CA SER A 59 -8.95 -38.15 17.64
C SER A 59 -7.86 -39.18 17.33
N LEU A 60 -7.01 -38.89 16.35
CA LEU A 60 -5.80 -39.66 16.05
C LEU A 60 -4.62 -38.97 16.71
N SER A 61 -3.91 -39.69 17.59
CA SER A 61 -2.69 -39.19 18.24
C SER A 61 -1.51 -40.11 18.02
N GLY A 62 -0.30 -39.55 18.08
CA GLY A 62 0.92 -40.32 17.94
C GLY A 62 2.16 -39.43 17.94
N TYR A 63 3.30 -40.00 17.57
CA TYR A 63 4.57 -39.29 17.52
C TYR A 63 5.04 -39.07 16.08
N ARG A 64 5.54 -37.87 15.79
CA ARG A 64 6.09 -37.53 14.47
C ARG A 64 7.40 -38.28 14.23
N ARG A 65 7.56 -38.82 13.02
CA ARG A 65 8.76 -39.55 12.58
C ARG A 65 9.67 -38.63 11.76
N LYS A 66 10.92 -39.06 11.53
CA LYS A 66 11.88 -38.33 10.66
C LYS A 66 11.44 -38.30 9.20
N ALA A 67 10.72 -39.33 8.75
CA ALA A 67 10.13 -39.41 7.42
C ALA A 67 8.62 -39.20 7.50
N PRO A 68 8.00 -38.62 6.45
CA PRO A 68 6.55 -38.57 6.35
C PRO A 68 5.97 -39.99 6.34
N PHE A 69 4.81 -40.16 6.96
CA PHE A 69 4.09 -41.44 6.92
C PHE A 69 2.58 -41.23 6.91
N ARG A 70 1.86 -42.27 6.51
CA ARG A 70 0.40 -42.30 6.44
C ARG A 70 -0.17 -42.96 7.69
N HIS A 71 -1.16 -42.33 8.31
CA HIS A 71 -1.91 -42.87 9.46
C HIS A 71 -3.37 -43.06 9.04
N ALA A 72 -3.81 -44.32 8.94
CA ALA A 72 -5.20 -44.65 8.64
C ALA A 72 -6.05 -44.63 9.91
N CYS A 73 -7.24 -44.03 9.85
CA CYS A 73 -8.20 -44.08 10.94
C CYS A 73 -8.77 -45.49 11.09
N GLN A 74 -8.79 -46.05 12.29
CA GLN A 74 -9.32 -47.40 12.53
C GLN A 74 -10.85 -47.53 12.37
N GLN A 75 -11.58 -46.41 12.33
CA GLN A 75 -13.04 -46.41 12.30
C GLN A 75 -13.64 -46.13 10.92
N CYS A 76 -12.97 -45.33 10.08
CA CYS A 76 -13.45 -45.00 8.73
C CYS A 76 -12.42 -45.26 7.62
N ASP A 77 -11.26 -45.83 7.93
CA ASP A 77 -10.16 -46.14 7.01
C ASP A 77 -9.59 -44.93 6.23
N GLU A 78 -9.98 -43.71 6.58
CA GLU A 78 -9.47 -42.49 5.95
C GLU A 78 -7.99 -42.27 6.28
N ILE A 79 -7.20 -41.91 5.27
CA ILE A 79 -5.74 -41.89 5.36
C ILE A 79 -5.23 -40.46 5.55
N TYR A 80 -4.61 -40.18 6.70
CA TYR A 80 -4.01 -38.89 7.02
C TYR A 80 -2.51 -38.88 6.73
N PHE A 81 -2.05 -37.82 6.09
CA PHE A 81 -0.63 -37.59 5.85
C PHE A 81 -0.01 -36.84 7.03
N ILE A 82 0.84 -37.51 7.81
CA ILE A 82 1.52 -36.91 8.95
C ILE A 82 2.85 -36.32 8.47
N LEU A 83 2.98 -34.99 8.62
CA LEU A 83 4.21 -34.28 8.29
C LEU A 83 5.40 -34.81 9.11
N PRO A 84 6.60 -34.84 8.51
CA PRO A 84 7.80 -35.18 9.25
C PRO A 84 8.05 -34.15 10.35
N ARG A 85 8.91 -34.53 11.29
CA ARG A 85 9.41 -33.61 12.30
C ARG A 85 10.02 -32.36 11.68
N ASN A 86 9.84 -31.21 12.33
CA ASN A 86 10.45 -29.96 11.89
C ASN A 86 11.98 -30.08 11.99
N SER A 87 12.66 -30.15 10.84
CA SER A 87 14.13 -30.22 10.75
C SER A 87 14.80 -28.89 11.06
N TYR A 88 14.04 -27.80 11.18
CA TYR A 88 14.60 -26.49 11.48
C TYR A 88 14.73 -26.30 12.99
N PRO A 89 15.88 -25.79 13.46
CA PRO A 89 16.06 -25.48 14.87
C PRO A 89 14.98 -24.49 15.31
N ALA A 90 14.32 -24.77 16.42
CA ALA A 90 13.36 -23.83 17.00
C ALA A 90 14.02 -22.44 17.08
N PRO A 91 13.35 -21.38 16.55
CA PRO A 91 13.92 -20.05 16.55
C PRO A 91 14.31 -19.72 18.00
N LYS A 92 15.60 -19.42 18.22
CA LYS A 92 16.09 -19.06 19.55
C LYS A 92 15.18 -17.95 20.06
N ALA A 93 14.41 -18.24 21.12
CA ALA A 93 13.53 -17.26 21.72
C ALA A 93 14.37 -16.02 21.98
N ARG A 94 14.12 -14.94 21.23
CA ARG A 94 14.78 -13.65 21.46
C ARG A 94 14.49 -13.35 22.92
N LYS A 95 15.55 -13.28 23.76
CA LYS A 95 15.43 -12.80 25.13
C LYS A 95 14.57 -11.55 25.05
N LYS A 96 13.36 -11.58 25.62
CA LYS A 96 12.48 -10.42 25.65
C LYS A 96 13.31 -9.30 26.27
N LYS A 97 13.81 -8.38 25.43
CA LYS A 97 14.30 -7.09 25.90
C LYS A 97 13.11 -6.54 26.65
N LYS A 98 13.23 -6.35 27.97
CA LYS A 98 12.21 -5.67 28.77
C LYS A 98 11.84 -4.41 27.99
N GLN A 99 10.64 -4.39 27.42
CA GLN A 99 10.09 -3.19 26.81
C GLN A 99 9.93 -2.22 27.97
N ILE A 100 10.92 -1.34 28.12
CA ILE A 100 10.72 -0.10 28.86
C ILE A 100 9.61 0.61 28.06
N PRO A 101 8.47 0.95 28.68
CA PRO A 101 7.35 1.55 27.96
C PRO A 101 7.85 2.76 27.17
N VAL A 102 7.49 2.82 25.89
CA VAL A 102 7.93 3.85 24.93
C VAL A 102 7.69 5.27 25.46
N GLN A 103 6.71 5.44 26.36
CA GLN A 103 6.47 6.69 27.09
C GLN A 103 7.62 7.14 28.00
N GLN A 104 8.34 6.22 28.66
CA GLN A 104 9.49 6.57 29.50
C GLN A 104 10.72 6.95 28.66
N GLN A 105 10.91 6.30 27.51
CA GLN A 105 12.02 6.64 26.60
C GLN A 105 11.82 7.99 25.92
N LEU A 106 10.58 8.32 25.51
CA LEU A 106 10.25 9.65 25.01
C LEU A 106 10.36 10.72 26.11
N ALA A 107 9.95 10.42 27.34
CA ALA A 107 10.09 11.37 28.45
C ALA A 107 11.57 11.67 28.76
N GLU A 108 12.46 10.66 28.78
CA GLU A 108 13.89 10.88 28.97
C GLU A 108 14.54 11.60 27.78
N LEU A 109 14.13 11.31 26.55
CA LEU A 109 14.65 12.00 25.37
C LEU A 109 14.25 13.48 25.39
N ILE A 110 12.99 13.78 25.71
CA ILE A 110 12.47 15.16 25.78
C ILE A 110 13.09 15.93 26.94
N LEU A 111 13.33 15.29 28.10
CA LEU A 111 13.94 15.95 29.26
C LEU A 111 15.44 16.24 29.08
N ASN A 112 16.12 15.49 28.22
CA ASN A 112 17.56 15.66 27.96
C ASN A 112 17.87 16.46 26.68
N LEU A 113 16.86 16.98 25.97
CA LEU A 113 17.10 17.87 24.84
C LEU A 113 17.81 19.16 25.33
N PRO A 114 18.91 19.59 24.69
CA PRO A 114 19.72 20.73 25.14
C PRO A 114 18.93 22.06 25.20
N VAL A 115 17.84 22.13 24.44
CA VAL A 115 16.88 23.24 24.46
C VAL A 115 16.12 23.30 25.80
N VAL A 116 15.64 22.16 26.29
CA VAL A 116 14.87 22.07 27.55
C VAL A 116 15.75 22.37 28.76
N VAL A 117 17.01 21.95 28.73
CA VAL A 117 18.02 22.26 29.76
C VAL A 117 18.25 23.77 29.85
N LYS A 118 18.46 24.46 28.71
CA LYS A 118 18.60 25.93 28.66
C LYS A 118 17.38 26.68 29.22
N PHE A 119 16.17 26.21 28.91
CA PHE A 119 14.94 26.83 29.44
C PHE A 119 14.78 26.62 30.95
N ARG A 120 15.23 25.47 31.48
CA ARG A 120 15.17 25.17 32.92
C ARG A 120 16.17 26.02 33.71
N GLU A 121 17.35 26.26 33.16
CA GLU A 121 18.34 27.18 33.74
C GLU A 121 17.86 28.64 33.74
N GLN A 122 17.26 29.10 32.64
CA GLN A 122 16.68 30.45 32.58
C GLN A 122 15.54 30.65 33.59
N ARG A 123 14.69 29.63 33.82
CA ARG A 123 13.64 29.71 34.85
C ARG A 123 14.22 29.74 36.27
N LYS A 124 15.26 28.95 36.56
CA LYS A 124 15.95 28.99 37.86
C LYS A 124 16.61 30.34 38.12
N GLN A 125 17.26 30.93 37.11
CA GLN A 125 17.82 32.29 37.22
C GLN A 125 16.72 33.33 37.48
N LYS A 126 15.58 33.23 36.80
CA LYS A 126 14.45 34.16 36.99
C LYS A 126 13.78 34.02 38.36
N GLN A 127 13.76 32.82 38.94
CA GLN A 127 13.27 32.60 40.31
C GLN A 127 14.26 33.07 41.37
N ALA A 128 15.57 32.88 41.17
CA ALA A 128 16.60 33.40 42.06
C ALA A 128 16.60 34.94 42.12
N VAL A 129 16.37 35.61 40.98
CA VAL A 129 16.23 37.08 40.93
C VAL A 129 14.96 37.57 41.64
N ARG A 130 13.87 36.79 41.62
CA ARG A 130 12.65 37.13 42.37
C ARG A 130 12.81 36.94 43.88
N GLN A 131 13.48 35.87 44.31
CA GLN A 131 13.75 35.65 45.74
C GLN A 131 14.78 36.63 46.31
N ALA A 132 15.75 37.09 45.51
CA ALA A 132 16.66 38.15 45.91
C ALA A 132 15.99 39.55 45.99
N GLY A 133 14.92 39.78 45.22
CA GLY A 133 14.13 41.02 45.28
C GLY A 133 13.16 41.10 46.46
N GLU A 134 12.76 39.95 47.02
CA GLU A 134 11.77 39.88 48.12
C GLU A 134 12.41 39.98 49.51
N ALA A 135 13.74 39.82 49.62
CA ALA A 135 14.48 39.99 50.88
C ALA A 135 14.90 41.45 51.18
N ALA A 136 14.66 42.41 50.27
CA ALA A 136 15.06 43.81 50.43
C ALA A 136 13.89 44.77 50.74
N ALA A 137 12.66 44.28 50.87
CA ALA A 137 11.48 45.11 51.08
C ALA A 137 10.77 44.76 52.40
N THR A 138 11.42 45.04 53.52
CA THR A 138 10.70 45.09 54.81
C THR A 138 11.28 46.18 55.70
N THR A 139 10.90 47.42 55.43
CA THR A 139 10.55 48.45 56.43
C THR A 139 10.20 49.73 55.71
N THR A 140 8.91 50.11 55.70
CA THR A 140 8.45 51.44 56.15
C THR A 140 6.92 51.54 56.11
N ALA A 141 6.37 51.73 57.31
CA ALA A 141 5.23 52.55 57.72
C ALA A 141 4.21 53.04 56.68
N LYS A 142 2.94 52.69 56.91
CA LYS A 142 1.74 53.38 56.41
C LYS A 142 1.60 54.77 57.04
N PRO A 143 1.15 55.77 56.26
CA PRO A 143 0.22 56.76 56.79
C PRO A 143 -1.09 56.85 55.97
N LYS A 144 -2.05 57.50 56.63
CA LYS A 144 -3.48 57.67 56.30
C LYS A 144 -3.77 58.39 54.99
N VAL A 145 -4.77 57.86 54.30
CA VAL A 145 -5.91 58.50 53.58
C VAL A 145 -5.66 59.86 52.91
N SER A 146 -5.77 59.89 51.58
CA SER A 146 -6.40 60.99 50.84
C SER A 146 -7.44 60.44 49.85
N PRO A 147 -8.59 61.12 49.66
CA PRO A 147 -9.64 60.71 48.74
C PRO A 147 -9.36 61.32 47.36
N PHE A 148 -8.70 60.56 46.50
CA PHE A 148 -8.61 60.89 45.08
C PHE A 148 -8.53 59.57 44.29
N GLU A 149 -9.70 59.08 43.87
CA GLU A 149 -9.78 57.96 42.92
C GLU A 149 -9.24 58.43 41.56
N LEU A 150 -8.00 58.07 41.27
CA LEU A 150 -7.47 58.12 39.91
C LEU A 150 -7.97 56.88 39.15
N PRO A 151 -8.59 57.05 37.97
CA PRO A 151 -9.10 55.93 37.18
C PRO A 151 -7.95 54.97 36.82
N PRO A 152 -8.23 53.64 36.75
CA PRO A 152 -7.20 52.64 36.52
C PRO A 152 -6.45 52.94 35.21
N PRO A 153 -5.10 52.82 35.20
CA PRO A 153 -4.33 53.07 33.99
C PRO A 153 -4.78 52.07 32.93
N ARG A 154 -5.43 52.59 31.87
CA ARG A 154 -5.69 51.84 30.64
C ARG A 154 -4.37 51.28 30.15
N THR A 155 -4.13 50.00 30.39
CA THR A 155 -2.92 49.31 29.95
C THR A 155 -2.85 49.41 28.44
N LYS A 156 -1.99 50.28 27.92
CA LYS A 156 -1.64 50.32 26.50
C LYS A 156 -1.00 48.96 26.19
N LEU A 157 -1.79 48.03 25.66
CA LEU A 157 -1.45 46.62 25.45
C LEU A 157 -0.28 46.39 24.48
N ILE A 158 0.24 47.44 23.86
CA ILE A 158 1.35 47.40 22.92
C ILE A 158 2.44 48.34 23.43
N THR A 159 3.35 47.82 24.24
CA THR A 159 4.65 48.46 24.43
C THR A 159 5.42 48.33 23.11
N PRO A 160 6.03 49.40 22.57
CA PRO A 160 6.66 49.41 21.24
C PRO A 160 7.69 48.29 21.04
N PHE A 161 8.37 47.86 22.11
CA PHE A 161 9.30 46.73 22.08
C PHE A 161 8.67 45.38 21.70
N ARG A 162 7.42 45.12 22.11
CA ARG A 162 6.71 43.87 21.77
C ARG A 162 6.31 43.83 20.29
N GLY A 163 6.01 44.97 19.69
CA GLY A 163 5.74 45.08 18.26
C GLY A 163 6.99 44.75 17.43
N ILE A 164 8.15 45.27 17.84
CA ILE A 164 9.43 44.98 17.17
C ILE A 164 9.78 43.49 17.26
N LEU A 165 9.66 42.87 18.45
CA LEU A 165 9.94 41.44 18.63
C LEU A 165 9.02 40.55 17.79
N ALA A 166 7.72 40.87 17.74
CA ALA A 166 6.76 40.16 16.90
C ALA A 166 7.11 40.28 15.42
N GLY A 167 7.52 41.47 14.96
CA GLY A 167 7.99 41.69 13.59
C GLY A 167 9.22 40.83 13.24
N ILE A 168 10.23 40.77 14.11
CA ILE A 168 11.42 39.94 13.89
C ILE A 168 11.04 38.46 13.84
N MET A 169 10.21 37.97 14.77
CA MET A 169 9.76 36.58 14.79
C MET A 169 8.98 36.21 13.52
N LEU A 170 8.15 37.12 13.02
CA LEU A 170 7.39 36.92 11.78
C LEU A 170 8.32 36.81 10.57
N ILE A 171 9.33 37.68 10.46
CA ILE A 171 10.32 37.62 9.38
C ILE A 171 11.11 36.32 9.43
N VAL A 172 11.64 35.95 10.61
CA VAL A 172 12.39 34.69 10.77
C VAL A 172 11.53 33.47 10.45
N GLY A 173 10.26 33.47 10.88
CA GLY A 173 9.31 32.41 10.56
C GLY A 173 9.05 32.28 9.07
N LEU A 174 8.80 33.40 8.37
CA LEU A 174 8.60 33.41 6.92
C LEU A 174 9.85 32.96 6.16
N THR A 175 11.05 33.38 6.58
CA THR A 175 12.30 32.93 5.96
C THR A 175 12.53 31.43 6.16
N ALA A 176 12.32 30.91 7.37
CA ALA A 176 12.45 29.49 7.65
C ALA A 176 11.43 28.65 6.85
N TYR A 177 10.19 29.11 6.76
CA TYR A 177 9.16 28.50 5.93
C TYR A 177 9.57 28.49 4.45
N GLY A 178 10.06 29.62 3.92
CA GLY A 178 10.52 29.72 2.53
C GLY A 178 11.66 28.75 2.20
N ILE A 179 12.66 28.61 3.08
CA ILE A 179 13.76 27.65 2.89
C ILE A 179 13.25 26.21 2.90
N PHE A 180 12.34 25.88 3.82
CA PHE A 180 11.77 24.55 3.90
C PHE A 180 10.91 24.22 2.67
N HIS A 181 10.08 25.16 2.23
CA HIS A 181 9.24 25.01 1.05
C HIS A 181 10.07 24.88 -0.24
N SER A 182 11.12 25.71 -0.42
CA SER A 182 12.04 25.60 -1.56
C SER A 182 12.70 24.22 -1.64
N ARG A 183 13.19 23.71 -0.51
CA ARG A 183 13.81 22.38 -0.45
C ARG A 183 12.83 21.27 -0.80
N GLN A 184 11.58 21.37 -0.35
CA GLN A 184 10.55 20.39 -0.72
C GLN A 184 10.28 20.41 -2.23
N LEU A 185 10.20 21.59 -2.85
CA LEU A 185 10.00 21.70 -4.30
C LEU A 185 11.19 21.15 -5.09
N GLU A 186 12.43 21.42 -4.64
CA GLU A 186 13.65 20.86 -5.24
C GLU A 186 13.67 19.33 -5.15
N GLN A 187 13.40 18.78 -3.96
CA GLN A 187 13.33 17.33 -3.74
C GLN A 187 12.22 16.68 -4.55
N ALA A 188 11.04 17.30 -4.63
CA ALA A 188 9.93 16.80 -5.44
C ALA A 188 10.28 16.83 -6.94
N SER A 189 10.97 17.86 -7.41
CA SER A 189 11.45 17.93 -8.81
C SER A 189 12.46 16.84 -9.14
N GLU A 190 13.41 16.56 -8.24
CA GLU A 190 14.37 15.47 -8.39
C GLU A 190 13.70 14.09 -8.33
N THR A 191 12.80 13.89 -7.36
CA THR A 191 12.02 12.65 -7.20
C THR A 191 11.17 12.39 -8.42
N LEU A 192 10.46 13.39 -8.95
CA LEU A 192 9.65 13.26 -10.15
C LEU A 192 10.48 12.75 -11.33
N LYS A 193 11.65 13.33 -11.60
CA LYS A 193 12.50 12.94 -12.72
C LYS A 193 13.04 11.52 -12.55
N THR A 194 13.58 11.22 -11.37
CA THR A 194 14.20 9.92 -11.08
C THR A 194 13.18 8.80 -11.03
N ALA A 195 12.05 9.01 -10.37
CA ALA A 195 10.98 8.02 -10.24
C ALA A 195 10.26 7.76 -11.57
N THR A 196 10.02 8.79 -12.40
CA THR A 196 9.43 8.59 -13.74
C THR A 196 10.36 7.78 -14.64
N ALA A 197 11.64 8.13 -14.70
CA ALA A 197 12.62 7.38 -15.50
C ALA A 197 12.76 5.92 -15.03
N ALA A 198 12.82 5.71 -13.71
CA ALA A 198 12.84 4.37 -13.13
C ALA A 198 11.56 3.58 -13.46
N GLY A 199 10.39 4.22 -13.35
CA GLY A 199 9.10 3.63 -13.68
C GLY A 199 9.03 3.17 -15.14
N GLU A 200 9.45 4.01 -16.08
CA GLU A 200 9.52 3.65 -17.50
C GLU A 200 10.43 2.45 -17.76
N ASP A 201 11.63 2.44 -17.16
CA ASP A 201 12.57 1.34 -17.32
C ASP A 201 12.03 0.02 -16.74
N LEU A 202 11.32 0.08 -15.62
CA LEU A 202 10.67 -1.08 -15.00
C LEU A 202 9.47 -1.58 -15.83
N LEU A 203 8.70 -0.68 -16.45
CA LEU A 203 7.63 -1.04 -17.38
C LEU A 203 8.16 -1.78 -18.62
N ARG A 204 9.29 -1.30 -19.17
CA ARG A 204 10.00 -1.97 -20.28
C ARG A 204 10.48 -3.36 -19.89
N GLN A 205 10.93 -3.53 -18.65
CA GLN A 205 11.34 -4.83 -18.10
C GLN A 205 10.17 -5.76 -17.75
N GLY A 206 8.94 -5.22 -17.67
CA GLY A 206 7.75 -5.97 -17.29
C GLY A 206 7.55 -6.15 -15.79
N ASP A 207 8.33 -5.45 -14.95
CA ASP A 207 8.17 -5.47 -13.49
C ASP A 207 7.07 -4.48 -13.07
N LEU A 208 5.81 -4.93 -13.18
CA LEU A 208 4.63 -4.13 -12.87
C LEU A 208 4.54 -3.68 -11.40
N PRO A 209 4.87 -4.54 -10.40
CA PRO A 209 4.87 -4.11 -9.01
C PRO A 209 5.89 -3.03 -8.72
N ALA A 210 7.13 -3.16 -9.21
CA ALA A 210 8.16 -2.15 -9.00
C ALA A 210 7.85 -0.87 -9.76
N ALA A 211 7.34 -0.97 -11.00
CA ALA A 211 6.90 0.18 -11.77
C ALA A 211 5.80 0.96 -11.04
N ASN A 212 4.82 0.28 -10.46
CA ASN A 212 3.77 0.94 -9.69
C ASN A 212 4.31 1.74 -8.51
N ILE A 213 5.28 1.21 -7.76
CA ILE A 213 5.91 1.95 -6.65
C ILE A 213 6.57 3.23 -7.18
N ALA A 214 7.35 3.12 -8.26
CA ALA A 214 8.02 4.27 -8.87
C ALA A 214 7.03 5.33 -9.39
N TYR A 215 5.94 4.93 -10.04
CA TYR A 215 4.91 5.85 -10.51
C TYR A 215 4.10 6.49 -9.37
N GLN A 216 3.89 5.79 -8.26
CA GLN A 216 3.27 6.38 -7.06
C GLN A 216 4.18 7.47 -6.43
N ASP A 217 5.49 7.23 -6.38
CA ASP A 217 6.45 8.25 -5.94
C ASP A 217 6.44 9.49 -6.87
N ALA A 218 6.37 9.26 -8.18
CA ALA A 218 6.23 10.33 -9.18
C ALA A 218 4.91 11.10 -9.02
N PHE A 219 3.78 10.39 -8.78
CA PHE A 219 2.48 10.98 -8.51
C PHE A 219 2.51 11.89 -7.28
N HIS A 220 3.06 11.42 -6.16
CA HIS A 220 3.20 12.22 -4.95
C HIS A 220 4.09 13.45 -5.15
N ALA A 221 5.17 13.32 -5.93
CA ALA A 221 6.01 14.45 -6.30
C ALA A 221 5.25 15.50 -7.13
N LEU A 222 4.36 15.08 -8.03
CA LEU A 222 3.51 16.00 -8.80
C LEU A 222 2.54 16.79 -7.92
N ASP A 223 1.97 16.15 -6.91
CA ASP A 223 1.05 16.81 -5.97
C ASP A 223 1.77 17.88 -5.13
N VAL A 224 3.01 17.61 -4.70
CA VAL A 224 3.84 18.62 -4.00
C VAL A 224 4.19 19.79 -4.93
N LEU A 225 4.46 19.50 -6.20
CA LEU A 225 4.80 20.53 -7.20
C LEU A 225 3.57 21.31 -7.70
N GLY A 226 2.35 20.81 -7.47
CA GLY A 226 1.11 21.42 -7.97
C GLY A 226 1.02 21.48 -9.49
N ARG A 227 1.68 20.57 -10.20
CA ARG A 227 1.74 20.57 -11.68
C ARG A 227 0.47 19.98 -12.30
N THR A 228 -0.08 20.65 -13.31
CA THR A 228 -1.31 20.22 -14.01
C THR A 228 -1.14 20.19 -15.53
N ASP A 229 0.10 20.16 -16.02
CA ASP A 229 0.41 20.05 -17.43
C ASP A 229 0.18 18.63 -17.97
N GLN A 230 0.20 18.47 -19.29
CA GLN A 230 -0.11 17.22 -19.98
C GLN A 230 0.74 16.04 -19.49
N SER A 231 2.06 16.23 -19.36
CA SER A 231 2.98 15.20 -18.84
C SER A 231 2.64 14.80 -17.40
N ALA A 232 2.19 15.75 -16.57
CA ALA A 232 1.73 15.43 -15.22
C ALA A 232 0.46 14.56 -15.26
N ASN A 233 -0.47 14.83 -16.17
CA ASN A 233 -1.69 14.03 -16.31
C ASN A 233 -1.40 12.62 -16.83
N GLU A 234 -0.44 12.45 -17.73
CA GLU A 234 0.04 11.14 -18.19
C GLU A 234 0.59 10.31 -17.02
N ILE A 235 1.51 10.87 -16.22
CA ILE A 235 2.07 10.18 -15.04
C ILE A 235 0.96 9.82 -14.04
N ARG A 236 -0.02 10.72 -13.82
CA ARG A 236 -1.17 10.43 -12.94
C ARG A 236 -2.01 9.28 -13.48
N GLN A 237 -2.25 9.24 -14.78
CA GLN A 237 -3.02 8.20 -15.42
C GLN A 237 -2.29 6.86 -15.37
N THR A 238 -1.01 6.83 -15.73
CA THR A 238 -0.16 5.63 -15.64
C THR A 238 -0.10 5.10 -14.21
N SER A 239 0.02 5.98 -13.21
CA SER A 239 0.01 5.58 -11.79
C SER A 239 -1.32 4.94 -11.38
N ARG A 240 -2.46 5.47 -11.84
CA ARG A 240 -3.80 4.90 -11.51
C ARG A 240 -3.99 3.54 -12.17
N GLU A 241 -3.61 3.40 -13.43
CA GLU A 241 -3.69 2.13 -14.16
C GLU A 241 -2.81 1.07 -13.51
N LEU A 242 -1.57 1.40 -13.16
CA LEU A 242 -0.68 0.49 -12.45
C LEU A 242 -1.18 0.10 -11.06
N GLN A 243 -1.80 1.05 -10.35
CA GLN A 243 -2.43 0.75 -9.06
C GLN A 243 -3.60 -0.23 -9.25
N ALA A 244 -4.45 0.01 -10.25
CA ALA A 244 -5.56 -0.88 -10.56
C ALA A 244 -5.07 -2.28 -10.92
N ILE A 245 -3.98 -2.42 -11.68
CA ILE A 245 -3.37 -3.72 -12.02
C ILE A 245 -2.87 -4.46 -10.78
N ASN A 246 -2.16 -3.76 -9.89
CA ASN A 246 -1.49 -4.38 -8.75
C ASN A 246 -2.41 -4.68 -7.56
N ALA A 247 -3.52 -3.95 -7.45
CA ALA A 247 -4.48 -4.09 -6.36
C ALA A 247 -5.83 -4.67 -6.82
N GLN A 248 -5.81 -5.53 -7.85
CA GLN A 248 -7.00 -6.24 -8.32
C GLN A 248 -7.62 -7.11 -7.23
N ALA A 249 -8.94 -7.32 -7.33
CA ALA A 249 -9.66 -8.29 -6.52
C ALA A 249 -9.01 -9.67 -6.61
N VAL A 250 -8.91 -10.36 -5.48
CA VAL A 250 -8.25 -11.68 -5.37
C VAL A 250 -9.01 -12.77 -6.12
N SER A 251 -10.31 -12.56 -6.34
CA SER A 251 -11.20 -13.50 -7.02
C SER A 251 -11.87 -12.82 -8.22
N PRO A 252 -12.06 -13.53 -9.35
CA PRO A 252 -12.85 -13.03 -10.46
C PRO A 252 -14.32 -12.85 -10.05
N LEU A 253 -15.02 -11.97 -10.76
CA LEU A 253 -16.40 -11.60 -10.45
C LEU A 253 -17.34 -12.80 -10.29
N PHE A 254 -17.22 -13.82 -11.16
CA PHE A 254 -18.05 -15.02 -11.08
C PHE A 254 -17.82 -15.83 -9.79
N GLU A 255 -16.58 -15.95 -9.33
CA GLU A 255 -16.28 -16.63 -8.05
C GLU A 255 -16.81 -15.84 -6.85
N ILE A 256 -16.72 -14.50 -6.89
CA ILE A 256 -17.32 -13.64 -5.86
C ILE A 256 -18.83 -13.87 -5.81
N ALA A 257 -19.46 -13.97 -6.99
CA ALA A 257 -20.89 -14.17 -7.13
C ALA A 257 -21.31 -15.57 -6.63
N ASP A 258 -20.58 -16.63 -7.00
CA ASP A 258 -20.79 -18.00 -6.50
C ASP A 258 -20.66 -18.08 -4.97
N GLU A 259 -19.62 -17.45 -4.41
CA GLU A 259 -19.42 -17.41 -2.97
C GLU A 259 -20.56 -16.69 -2.26
N ALA A 260 -21.08 -15.60 -2.85
CA ALA A 260 -22.24 -14.89 -2.35
C ALA A 260 -23.45 -15.83 -2.22
N VAL A 261 -23.78 -16.57 -3.28
CA VAL A 261 -24.94 -17.49 -3.29
C VAL A 261 -24.81 -18.54 -2.21
N VAL A 262 -23.64 -19.18 -2.09
CA VAL A 262 -23.40 -20.22 -1.09
C VAL A 262 -23.54 -19.65 0.33
N LYS A 263 -22.98 -18.47 0.59
CA LYS A 263 -22.97 -17.86 1.93
C LYS A 263 -24.33 -17.30 2.34
N ILE A 264 -25.03 -16.66 1.41
CA ILE A 264 -26.38 -16.13 1.65
C ILE A 264 -27.34 -17.29 1.96
N LYS A 265 -27.23 -18.43 1.27
CA LYS A 265 -28.04 -19.63 1.55
C LYS A 265 -27.71 -20.29 2.91
N GLN A 266 -26.48 -20.16 3.40
CA GLN A 266 -26.02 -20.81 4.64
C GLN A 266 -26.27 -19.99 5.91
N SER A 267 -26.07 -18.68 5.86
CA SER A 267 -26.14 -17.81 7.05
C SER A 267 -27.24 -16.76 6.88
N ASP A 268 -27.01 -15.80 5.98
CA ASP A 268 -27.91 -14.70 5.58
C ASP A 268 -27.12 -13.68 4.74
N ALA A 269 -27.82 -12.68 4.21
CA ALA A 269 -27.21 -11.60 3.43
C ALA A 269 -26.35 -10.64 4.26
N GLU A 270 -26.67 -10.41 5.53
CA GLU A 270 -25.89 -9.52 6.41
C GLU A 270 -24.52 -10.12 6.74
N SER A 271 -24.45 -11.43 7.01
CA SER A 271 -23.18 -12.14 7.20
C SER A 271 -22.32 -12.10 5.95
N TRP A 272 -22.93 -12.30 4.78
CA TRP A 272 -22.20 -12.17 3.51
C TRP A 272 -21.69 -10.75 3.30
N LYS A 273 -22.51 -9.73 3.52
CA LYS A 273 -22.09 -8.32 3.41
C LYS A 273 -20.87 -8.01 4.29
N SER A 274 -20.89 -8.47 5.54
CA SER A 274 -19.75 -8.26 6.46
C SER A 274 -18.47 -8.95 5.98
N LEU A 275 -18.58 -10.17 5.42
CA LEU A 275 -17.45 -10.88 4.84
C LEU A 275 -16.95 -10.22 3.55
N PHE A 276 -17.88 -9.76 2.72
CA PHE A 276 -17.61 -9.07 1.47
C PHE A 276 -16.81 -7.79 1.73
N ASP A 277 -17.22 -6.98 2.70
CA ASP A 277 -16.55 -5.74 3.05
C ASP A 277 -15.10 -5.98 3.52
N VAL A 278 -14.85 -7.08 4.24
CA VAL A 278 -13.49 -7.43 4.70
C VAL A 278 -12.61 -7.94 3.56
N ARG A 279 -13.19 -8.67 2.59
CA ARG A 279 -12.42 -9.39 1.58
C ARG A 279 -12.24 -8.63 0.26
N TYR A 280 -13.25 -7.86 -0.15
CA TYR A 280 -13.33 -7.28 -1.49
C TYR A 280 -13.41 -5.76 -1.50
N ALA A 281 -13.92 -5.10 -0.46
CA ALA A 281 -14.00 -3.65 -0.46
C ALA A 281 -12.60 -3.00 -0.59
N GLY A 282 -12.52 -1.97 -1.43
CA GLY A 282 -11.28 -1.27 -1.77
C GLY A 282 -10.37 -2.00 -2.76
N THR A 283 -10.71 -3.22 -3.18
CA THR A 283 -9.99 -3.91 -4.27
C THR A 283 -10.47 -3.44 -5.64
N TRP A 284 -9.59 -3.51 -6.64
CA TRP A 284 -9.87 -2.99 -7.98
C TRP A 284 -10.47 -4.06 -8.90
N MET A 285 -11.35 -3.63 -9.78
CA MET A 285 -11.78 -4.40 -10.94
C MET A 285 -11.64 -3.54 -12.19
N ILE A 286 -11.32 -4.19 -13.30
CA ILE A 286 -11.18 -3.59 -14.63
C ILE A 286 -12.28 -4.17 -15.50
N PHE A 287 -12.99 -3.30 -16.19
CA PHE A 287 -14.18 -3.64 -16.96
C PHE A 287 -14.04 -3.17 -18.39
N GLU A 288 -14.51 -4.00 -19.30
CA GLU A 288 -14.89 -3.62 -20.65
C GLU A 288 -16.39 -3.85 -20.79
N ALA A 289 -17.16 -2.78 -20.70
CA ALA A 289 -18.62 -2.87 -20.69
C ALA A 289 -19.26 -1.57 -21.19
N SER A 290 -20.53 -1.64 -21.58
CA SER A 290 -21.38 -0.46 -21.70
C SER A 290 -22.11 -0.19 -20.39
N LEU A 291 -22.31 1.08 -20.10
CA LEU A 291 -23.04 1.55 -18.91
C LEU A 291 -24.46 1.96 -19.28
N LEU A 292 -25.44 1.40 -18.59
CA LEU A 292 -26.86 1.74 -18.70
C LEU A 292 -27.21 2.76 -17.63
N SER A 293 -27.75 3.91 -18.02
CA SER A 293 -28.22 4.92 -17.07
C SER A 293 -29.44 4.41 -16.32
N LEU A 294 -29.41 4.52 -14.99
CA LEU A 294 -30.51 4.23 -14.10
C LEU A 294 -31.14 5.54 -13.59
N PRO A 295 -32.42 5.51 -13.15
CA PRO A 295 -32.98 6.60 -12.39
C PRO A 295 -32.05 6.96 -11.22
N PRO A 296 -31.85 8.27 -10.94
CA PRO A 296 -31.01 8.68 -9.83
C PRO A 296 -31.54 8.11 -8.52
N ASP A 297 -30.63 7.89 -7.58
CA ASP A 297 -30.99 7.45 -6.24
C ASP A 297 -32.01 8.41 -5.61
N PRO A 298 -33.20 7.96 -5.18
CA PRO A 298 -34.18 8.83 -4.54
C PRO A 298 -33.66 9.50 -3.26
N GLU A 299 -32.66 8.93 -2.58
CA GLU A 299 -32.11 9.51 -1.35
C GLU A 299 -30.97 10.51 -1.62
N THR A 300 -30.07 10.18 -2.55
CA THR A 300 -28.87 11.00 -2.79
C THR A 300 -28.94 11.87 -4.04
N GLU A 301 -29.95 11.68 -4.90
CA GLU A 301 -30.12 12.31 -6.22
C GLU A 301 -28.91 12.15 -7.14
N LYS A 302 -28.01 11.20 -6.85
CA LYS A 302 -26.80 10.98 -7.62
C LYS A 302 -27.11 10.14 -8.87
N PRO A 303 -26.45 10.44 -10.00
CA PRO A 303 -26.58 9.63 -11.20
C PRO A 303 -26.01 8.23 -10.94
N ARG A 304 -26.76 7.22 -11.35
CA ARG A 304 -26.42 5.80 -11.19
C ARG A 304 -26.35 5.15 -12.55
N TYR A 305 -25.37 4.27 -12.70
CA TYR A 305 -25.19 3.47 -13.91
C TYR A 305 -25.09 2.00 -13.53
N ARG A 306 -25.63 1.14 -14.39
CA ARG A 306 -25.50 -0.31 -14.26
C ARG A 306 -24.67 -0.83 -15.41
N LEU A 307 -23.72 -1.71 -15.13
CA LEU A 307 -22.97 -2.40 -16.18
C LEU A 307 -23.93 -3.32 -16.93
N ASN A 308 -23.87 -3.31 -18.27
CA ASN A 308 -24.62 -4.23 -19.12
C ASN A 308 -24.03 -5.65 -19.13
N LEU A 309 -23.72 -6.17 -17.94
CA LEU A 309 -23.14 -7.49 -17.74
C LEU A 309 -23.74 -8.08 -16.44
N PRO A 310 -25.00 -8.53 -16.47
CA PRO A 310 -25.56 -9.25 -15.34
C PRO A 310 -24.85 -10.59 -15.19
N VAL A 311 -24.40 -10.91 -13.98
CA VAL A 311 -23.90 -12.25 -13.66
C VAL A 311 -25.09 -13.08 -13.23
N LEU A 312 -25.51 -13.97 -14.12
CA LEU A 312 -26.60 -14.90 -13.89
C LEU A 312 -26.04 -16.16 -13.25
N LEU A 313 -26.42 -16.39 -12.00
CA LEU A 313 -26.22 -17.65 -11.29
C LEU A 313 -27.58 -18.32 -11.20
N ASP A 314 -27.64 -19.66 -11.19
CA ASP A 314 -28.86 -20.48 -11.35
C ASP A 314 -30.16 -19.85 -10.79
N GLU A 315 -30.15 -19.40 -9.54
CA GLU A 315 -31.29 -18.77 -8.85
C GLU A 315 -30.96 -17.37 -8.31
N TYR A 316 -29.86 -16.76 -8.73
CA TYR A 316 -29.38 -15.49 -8.18
C TYR A 316 -28.77 -14.60 -9.25
N THR A 317 -29.27 -13.37 -9.37
CA THR A 317 -28.74 -12.39 -10.32
C THR A 317 -27.90 -11.35 -9.60
N LEU A 318 -26.67 -11.15 -10.05
CA LEU A 318 -25.78 -10.13 -9.51
C LEU A 318 -25.59 -9.01 -10.53
N TYR A 319 -25.93 -7.79 -10.12
CA TYR A 319 -25.69 -6.57 -10.89
C TYR A 319 -24.49 -5.82 -10.34
N LEU A 320 -23.80 -5.09 -11.22
CA LEU A 320 -22.77 -4.14 -10.86
C LEU A 320 -23.26 -2.74 -11.14
N GLU A 321 -23.18 -1.89 -10.13
CA GLU A 321 -23.66 -0.51 -10.21
C GLU A 321 -22.56 0.46 -9.83
N LEU A 322 -22.54 1.59 -10.54
CA LEU A 322 -21.57 2.64 -10.42
C LEU A 322 -22.29 3.94 -10.09
N THR A 323 -21.99 4.51 -8.93
CA THR A 323 -22.63 5.75 -8.45
C THR A 323 -21.72 6.94 -8.70
N SER A 324 -22.17 7.93 -9.48
CA SER A 324 -21.46 9.20 -9.72
C SER A 324 -19.98 9.02 -10.18
N PRO A 325 -19.71 8.37 -11.32
CA PRO A 325 -18.35 8.18 -11.83
C PRO A 325 -17.61 9.50 -12.09
N ALA A 326 -16.27 9.51 -11.96
CA ALA A 326 -15.47 10.70 -12.25
C ALA A 326 -15.52 11.15 -13.73
N PHE A 327 -16.02 10.30 -14.62
CA PHE A 327 -16.10 10.52 -16.08
C PHE A 327 -17.55 10.67 -16.59
N LEU A 328 -18.46 11.25 -15.79
CA LEU A 328 -19.85 11.51 -16.21
C LEU A 328 -19.95 12.24 -17.56
N GLU A 329 -19.13 13.26 -17.77
CA GLU A 329 -19.09 14.03 -19.03
C GLU A 329 -18.80 13.14 -20.25
N TYR A 330 -17.97 12.09 -20.08
CA TYR A 330 -17.71 11.12 -21.15
C TYR A 330 -18.96 10.30 -21.48
N LEU A 331 -19.70 9.88 -20.46
CA LEU A 331 -20.92 9.07 -20.62
C LEU A 331 -22.03 9.86 -21.31
N ASP A 332 -22.14 11.16 -21.02
CA ASP A 332 -23.09 12.06 -21.67
C ASP A 332 -22.75 12.27 -23.15
N GLN A 333 -21.46 12.34 -23.49
CA GLN A 333 -21.00 12.50 -24.87
C GLN A 333 -21.10 11.20 -25.69
N TYR A 334 -20.93 10.04 -25.05
CA TYR A 334 -20.88 8.72 -25.69
C TYR A 334 -21.85 7.71 -25.05
N PRO A 335 -23.16 7.98 -25.03
CA PRO A 335 -24.13 7.15 -24.32
C PRO A 335 -24.23 5.74 -24.93
N GLY A 336 -24.14 4.73 -24.08
CA GLY A 336 -24.29 3.32 -24.47
C GLY A 336 -23.12 2.72 -25.26
N GLN A 337 -22.05 3.49 -25.52
CA GLN A 337 -20.85 2.96 -26.15
C GLN A 337 -20.05 2.08 -25.16
N PRO A 338 -19.37 1.03 -25.65
CA PRO A 338 -18.45 0.26 -24.82
C PRO A 338 -17.27 1.14 -24.41
N LEU A 339 -16.85 1.01 -23.16
CA LEU A 339 -15.70 1.73 -22.60
C LEU A 339 -14.90 0.81 -21.69
N ILE A 340 -13.61 1.12 -21.54
CA ILE A 340 -12.71 0.38 -20.65
C ILE A 340 -12.45 1.24 -19.42
N PHE A 341 -12.78 0.77 -18.24
CA PHE A 341 -12.58 1.54 -17.01
C PHE A 341 -12.17 0.63 -15.86
N ALA A 342 -11.53 1.22 -14.86
CA ALA A 342 -11.26 0.55 -13.60
C ALA A 342 -11.99 1.26 -12.48
N ALA A 343 -12.47 0.52 -11.49
CA ALA A 343 -13.10 1.07 -10.29
C ALA A 343 -12.84 0.16 -9.09
N GLN A 344 -12.84 0.74 -7.89
CA GLN A 344 -12.82 -0.06 -6.67
C GLN A 344 -14.20 -0.60 -6.33
N ILE A 345 -14.22 -1.80 -5.77
CA ILE A 345 -15.41 -2.37 -5.14
C ILE A 345 -15.68 -1.58 -3.85
N ALA A 346 -16.88 -1.04 -3.71
CA ALA A 346 -17.29 -0.29 -2.53
C ALA A 346 -17.99 -1.18 -1.50
N ALA A 347 -19.08 -1.84 -1.91
CA ALA A 347 -19.95 -2.57 -1.00
C ALA A 347 -20.80 -3.61 -1.74
N PHE A 348 -21.40 -4.51 -0.98
CA PHE A 348 -22.46 -5.40 -1.45
C PHE A 348 -23.80 -5.01 -0.81
N GLN A 349 -24.87 -5.03 -1.60
CA GLN A 349 -26.24 -4.78 -1.17
C GLN A 349 -27.17 -5.84 -1.77
N GLN A 350 -28.13 -6.34 -0.99
CA GLN A 350 -29.22 -7.14 -1.53
C GLN A 350 -30.33 -6.20 -2.02
N ALA A 351 -30.91 -6.47 -3.18
CA ALA A 351 -32.00 -5.64 -3.70
C ALA A 351 -33.22 -5.71 -2.76
N ALA A 352 -33.76 -4.55 -2.39
CA ALA A 352 -34.89 -4.47 -1.45
C ALA A 352 -36.14 -5.20 -1.97
N ASP A 353 -36.35 -5.18 -3.29
CA ASP A 353 -37.55 -5.72 -3.94
C ASP A 353 -37.43 -7.22 -4.26
N GLN A 354 -36.21 -7.76 -4.30
CA GLN A 354 -35.91 -9.09 -4.84
C GLN A 354 -34.77 -9.75 -4.06
N SER A 355 -35.11 -10.75 -3.23
CA SER A 355 -34.12 -11.48 -2.42
C SER A 355 -33.15 -12.33 -3.25
N ASP A 356 -33.51 -12.66 -4.48
CA ASP A 356 -32.69 -13.36 -5.49
C ASP A 356 -31.78 -12.41 -6.29
N THR A 357 -31.76 -11.11 -5.96
CA THR A 357 -30.93 -10.13 -6.64
C THR A 357 -29.93 -9.47 -5.69
N GLY A 358 -28.66 -9.48 -6.08
CA GLY A 358 -27.56 -8.80 -5.41
C GLY A 358 -27.01 -7.65 -6.26
N ILE A 359 -26.49 -6.63 -5.59
CA ILE A 359 -25.87 -5.47 -6.22
C ILE A 359 -24.47 -5.30 -5.61
N ILE A 360 -23.43 -5.37 -6.44
CA ILE A 360 -22.11 -4.89 -6.09
C ILE A 360 -22.02 -3.42 -6.48
N GLU A 361 -21.81 -2.56 -5.49
CA GLU A 361 -21.57 -1.14 -5.69
C GLU A 361 -20.07 -0.91 -5.97
N LEU A 362 -19.79 -0.15 -7.02
CA LEU A 362 -18.47 0.31 -7.41
C LEU A 362 -18.32 1.79 -7.02
N ASP A 363 -17.16 2.17 -6.49
CA ASP A 363 -16.89 3.54 -6.06
C ASP A 363 -16.60 4.44 -7.29
N GLY A 364 -17.58 5.24 -7.67
CA GLY A 364 -17.47 6.19 -8.78
C GLY A 364 -16.39 7.27 -8.60
N LYS A 365 -15.96 7.59 -7.37
CA LYS A 365 -14.85 8.54 -7.14
C LYS A 365 -13.50 7.94 -7.52
N THR A 366 -13.35 6.64 -7.31
CA THR A 366 -12.14 5.91 -7.70
C THR A 366 -12.18 5.50 -9.16
N ALA A 367 -13.37 5.47 -9.77
CA ALA A 367 -13.56 5.03 -11.13
C ALA A 367 -12.88 5.97 -12.13
N PHE A 368 -12.11 5.42 -13.05
CA PHE A 368 -11.43 6.18 -14.11
C PHE A 368 -11.41 5.42 -15.44
N LEU A 369 -11.38 6.17 -16.54
CA LEU A 369 -11.26 5.63 -17.90
C LEU A 369 -9.85 5.11 -18.12
N TRP A 370 -9.72 3.92 -18.69
CA TRP A 370 -8.44 3.37 -19.13
C TRP A 370 -7.96 4.07 -20.40
N SER A 371 -6.65 4.28 -20.55
CA SER A 371 -6.06 4.97 -21.69
C SER A 371 -4.91 4.22 -22.35
N HIS A 372 -4.02 3.58 -21.60
CA HIS A 372 -2.80 3.00 -22.18
C HIS A 372 -3.02 1.57 -22.69
N LEU A 373 -2.87 1.38 -24.00
CA LEU A 373 -2.95 0.07 -24.63
C LEU A 373 -1.87 -0.88 -24.08
N ASP A 374 -0.63 -0.41 -23.94
CA ASP A 374 0.49 -1.22 -23.45
C ASP A 374 0.25 -1.80 -22.04
N LEU A 375 -0.42 -1.06 -21.16
CA LEU A 375 -0.78 -1.54 -19.84
C LEU A 375 -1.99 -2.48 -19.89
N TYR A 376 -2.93 -2.24 -20.80
CA TYR A 376 -4.05 -3.14 -21.04
C TYR A 376 -3.57 -4.52 -21.54
N GLU A 377 -2.61 -4.56 -22.48
CA GLU A 377 -2.02 -5.80 -22.98
C GLU A 377 -1.33 -6.60 -21.86
N LYS A 378 -0.76 -5.91 -20.86
CA LYS A 378 -0.13 -6.54 -19.69
C LYS A 378 -1.12 -7.18 -18.72
N LEU A 379 -2.43 -6.98 -18.87
CA LEU A 379 -3.46 -7.74 -18.14
C LEU A 379 -3.50 -9.22 -18.55
N GLY A 380 -2.86 -9.59 -19.66
CA GLY A 380 -2.81 -10.97 -20.16
C GLY A 380 -4.08 -11.40 -20.89
N ILE A 381 -4.96 -10.45 -21.23
CA ILE A 381 -6.14 -10.68 -22.08
C ILE A 381 -5.63 -10.92 -23.51
N GLN A 382 -5.90 -12.10 -24.07
CA GLN A 382 -5.52 -12.41 -25.45
C GLN A 382 -6.49 -11.74 -26.43
N PHE A 383 -5.94 -11.09 -27.46
CA PHE A 383 -6.76 -10.60 -28.56
C PHE A 383 -7.12 -11.78 -29.48
N ASP A 384 -8.41 -12.03 -29.64
CA ASP A 384 -8.95 -13.06 -30.52
C ASP A 384 -10.00 -12.47 -31.48
N GLU A 385 -10.77 -13.32 -32.16
CA GLU A 385 -11.80 -12.88 -33.11
C GLU A 385 -12.93 -12.09 -32.43
N PHE A 386 -13.19 -12.35 -31.14
CA PHE A 386 -14.19 -11.66 -30.34
C PHE A 386 -13.59 -10.43 -29.62
N HIS A 387 -12.27 -10.41 -29.42
CA HIS A 387 -11.51 -9.38 -28.75
C HIS A 387 -10.52 -8.70 -29.71
N ASN A 388 -11.04 -7.94 -30.68
CA ASN A 388 -10.22 -7.36 -31.73
C ASN A 388 -9.36 -6.18 -31.22
N ARG A 389 -8.03 -6.32 -31.30
CA ARG A 389 -7.06 -5.28 -30.91
C ARG A 389 -7.36 -3.91 -31.51
N ASN A 390 -7.76 -3.83 -32.78
CA ASN A 390 -8.04 -2.56 -33.45
C ASN A 390 -9.27 -1.85 -32.86
N GLN A 391 -10.26 -2.63 -32.41
CA GLN A 391 -11.45 -2.09 -31.75
C GLN A 391 -11.09 -1.55 -30.37
N ILE A 392 -10.32 -2.32 -29.59
CA ILE A 392 -9.81 -1.89 -28.27
C ILE A 392 -8.94 -0.63 -28.41
N GLU A 393 -8.02 -0.61 -29.37
CA GLU A 393 -7.20 0.56 -29.67
C GLU A 393 -8.07 1.76 -30.07
N GLY A 394 -9.16 1.56 -30.80
CA GLY A 394 -10.14 2.61 -31.11
C GLY A 394 -10.83 3.19 -29.88
N ILE A 395 -11.31 2.33 -28.98
CA ILE A 395 -11.94 2.73 -27.71
C ILE A 395 -10.94 3.50 -26.84
N LEU A 396 -9.75 2.95 -26.63
CA LEU A 396 -8.70 3.59 -25.83
C LEU A 396 -8.26 4.91 -26.43
N ASN A 397 -8.11 5.02 -27.75
CA ASN A 397 -7.79 6.29 -28.41
C ASN A 397 -8.86 7.37 -28.14
N GLN A 398 -10.14 7.01 -28.18
CA GLN A 398 -11.24 7.92 -27.86
C GLN A 398 -11.17 8.37 -26.39
N GLN A 399 -10.91 7.44 -25.47
CA GLN A 399 -10.76 7.74 -24.04
C GLN A 399 -9.54 8.62 -23.74
N THR A 400 -8.37 8.31 -24.33
CA THR A 400 -7.13 9.10 -24.22
C THR A 400 -7.33 10.53 -24.72
N GLN A 401 -8.04 10.71 -25.84
CA GLN A 401 -8.36 12.04 -26.36
C GLN A 401 -9.28 12.83 -25.42
N PHE A 402 -10.30 12.18 -24.86
CA PHE A 402 -11.19 12.81 -23.89
C PHE A 402 -10.44 13.26 -22.62
N LEU A 403 -9.48 12.44 -22.16
CA LEU A 403 -8.63 12.77 -21.01
C LEU A 403 -7.60 13.88 -21.30
N GLY A 404 -7.46 14.33 -22.56
CA GLY A 404 -6.50 15.34 -22.97
C GLY A 404 -5.02 14.87 -22.89
N LEU A 405 -4.79 13.57 -22.99
CA LEU A 405 -3.46 12.96 -22.95
C LEU A 405 -2.83 12.91 -24.34
N SER A 406 -1.49 12.87 -24.43
CA SER A 406 -0.83 12.66 -25.73
C SER A 406 -0.94 11.20 -26.18
N LYS A 407 -0.73 10.98 -27.48
CA LYS A 407 -0.66 9.64 -28.06
C LYS A 407 0.74 9.07 -27.99
#